data_AF-A0A9D8E468-F1
#
_entry.id   AF-A0A9D8E468-F1
#
_cell.length_a   1.000
_cell.length_b   1.000
_cell.length_c   1.000
_cell.angle_alpha   90.00
_cell.angle_beta   90.00
_cell.angle_gamma   90.00
#
_symmetry.space_group_name_H-M   'P 1'
#
loop_
_entity.id
_entity.type
_entity.pdbx_description
1 polymer ?
#
loop_
_entity_poly.entity_id
_entity_poly.type
_entity_poly.pdbx_seq_one_letter_code
_entity_poly.pdbx_strand_id
1 'polypeptide(L)'
;LGSEVRRDDTVFLTKTRAIRLPGWVMPPYLRHRGDLVLSGSEMVRWLAAEAESLGVRVYPGFAATEVLYGDSGVTGVRLGDKGRDREGHPQVNFVPGEAIEARVTVFAEGSLGQLAEDVVRKMGLDRGRIHQIQSLGVKEVVKLPADHAFGTNRVVHTLGFPLTDVFGGGTLYSMDKNTVAVALVLALDWKYADLNPQQELQVFKSHPYVGRMLEGGEVIAYGAKTLPEGGYFALPQPYTGGALIVGDDAGFTDVRKLKGWHNAMRSGMLAADAILEAIERDDFSAEALKRYEELLASSPVIADLRRGRNYRQMFTKGRTVYLGAPLSLVSRFVPGRIKTEPDYRGMKRVHLKRDYRGGYDRLSDVAVSGTIHREEEPSHISISDPDGCASCFREYGVHPCAYFCPADVYRFEDGELVLNPSNCVHCQTCRHKCPHQVIQWRVPEGGGGPKYKVL
;
A
#
# COMPACT_ATOMS: atom_id res chain seq x y z
N LEU A 1 -10.81 -7.41 -19.61
CA LEU A 1 -9.97 -7.14 -18.42
C LEU A 1 -10.77 -6.64 -17.22
N GLY A 2 -11.97 -6.07 -17.39
CA GLY A 2 -12.79 -5.65 -16.25
C GLY A 2 -14.28 -5.66 -16.53
N SER A 3 -15.07 -5.59 -15.46
CA SER A 3 -16.52 -5.51 -15.50
C SER A 3 -16.98 -4.10 -15.12
N GLU A 4 -17.93 -3.56 -15.86
CA GLU A 4 -18.50 -2.24 -15.57
C GLU A 4 -19.34 -2.29 -14.29
N VAL A 5 -19.18 -1.30 -13.42
CA VAL A 5 -19.97 -1.15 -12.21
C VAL A 5 -21.37 -0.64 -12.56
N ARG A 6 -22.37 -1.50 -12.37
CA ARG A 6 -23.80 -1.18 -12.58
C ARG A 6 -24.54 -0.90 -11.28
N ARG A 7 -24.10 -1.53 -10.19
CA ARG A 7 -24.66 -1.34 -8.85
C ARG A 7 -23.57 -0.92 -7.87
N ASP A 8 -23.79 0.22 -7.23
CA ASP A 8 -22.90 0.79 -6.23
C ASP A 8 -23.66 1.01 -4.92
N ASP A 9 -23.25 0.28 -3.88
CA ASP A 9 -23.86 0.32 -2.57
C ASP A 9 -22.88 0.90 -1.54
N THR A 10 -23.24 2.01 -0.90
CA THR A 10 -22.57 2.44 0.33
C THR A 10 -23.39 2.02 1.55
N VAL A 11 -22.76 1.38 2.52
CA VAL A 11 -23.45 0.79 3.67
C VAL A 11 -22.73 1.17 4.96
N PHE A 12 -23.47 1.73 5.92
CA PHE A 12 -22.98 1.89 7.28
C PHE A 12 -23.31 0.64 8.08
N LEU A 13 -22.29 0.00 8.64
CA LEU A 13 -22.42 -1.21 9.45
C LEU A 13 -22.36 -0.85 10.94
N THR A 14 -23.39 -1.25 11.68
CA THR A 14 -23.29 -1.43 13.12
C THR A 14 -22.73 -2.83 13.40
N LYS A 15 -22.66 -3.26 14.67
CA LYS A 15 -22.23 -4.63 14.99
C LYS A 15 -23.10 -5.72 14.36
N THR A 16 -24.39 -5.44 14.11
CA THR A 16 -25.36 -6.46 13.68
C THR A 16 -26.28 -6.02 12.55
N ARG A 17 -26.28 -4.73 12.19
CA ARG A 17 -27.18 -4.17 11.18
C ARG A 17 -26.40 -3.48 10.09
N ALA A 18 -26.94 -3.55 8.87
CA ALA A 18 -26.47 -2.83 7.71
C ALA A 18 -27.49 -1.76 7.32
N ILE A 19 -27.05 -0.50 7.26
CA ILE A 19 -27.85 0.65 6.88
C ILE A 19 -27.33 1.15 5.54
N ARG A 20 -28.10 0.94 4.47
CA ARG A 20 -27.73 1.44 3.14
C ARG A 20 -27.88 2.95 3.10
N LEU A 21 -26.81 3.65 2.73
CA LEU A 21 -26.82 5.10 2.56
C LEU A 21 -27.34 5.44 1.16
N PRO A 22 -28.33 6.33 1.02
CA PRO A 22 -28.84 6.73 -0.29
C PRO A 22 -27.75 7.41 -1.13
N GLY A 23 -27.66 7.08 -2.41
CA GLY A 23 -26.62 7.63 -3.30
C GLY A 23 -26.62 9.17 -3.42
N TRP A 24 -27.77 9.82 -3.22
CA TRP A 24 -27.87 11.29 -3.22
C TRP A 24 -27.22 11.94 -1.99
N VAL A 25 -27.09 11.22 -0.87
CA VAL A 25 -26.34 11.65 0.33
C VAL A 25 -24.84 11.48 0.11
N MET A 26 -24.45 10.49 -0.69
CA MET A 26 -23.05 10.20 -0.95
C MET A 26 -22.41 11.27 -1.85
N PRO A 27 -21.23 11.80 -1.48
CA PRO A 27 -20.49 12.72 -2.33
C PRO A 27 -20.21 12.11 -3.71
N PRO A 28 -20.20 12.92 -4.80
CA PRO A 28 -20.01 12.40 -6.16
C PRO A 28 -18.75 11.57 -6.36
N TYR A 29 -17.68 11.86 -5.61
CA TYR A 29 -16.40 11.15 -5.71
C TYR A 29 -16.42 9.73 -5.12
N LEU A 30 -17.45 9.37 -4.36
CA LEU A 30 -17.72 8.01 -3.84
C LEU A 30 -18.81 7.28 -4.65
N ARG A 31 -19.17 7.82 -5.82
CA ARG A 31 -20.11 7.18 -6.75
C ARG A 31 -19.30 6.54 -7.87
N HIS A 32 -19.50 5.25 -8.05
CA HIS A 32 -18.66 4.40 -8.89
C HIS A 32 -19.37 3.82 -10.11
N ARG A 33 -20.63 4.22 -10.36
CA ARG A 33 -21.37 3.75 -11.52
C ARG A 33 -20.66 4.17 -12.81
N GLY A 34 -20.35 3.20 -13.68
CA GLY A 34 -19.57 3.40 -14.91
C GLY A 34 -18.05 3.24 -14.74
N ASP A 35 -17.54 3.09 -13.51
CA ASP A 35 -16.16 2.64 -13.29
C ASP A 35 -16.01 1.16 -13.70
N LEU A 36 -14.75 0.70 -13.79
CA LEU A 36 -14.42 -0.70 -14.01
C LEU A 36 -13.89 -1.36 -12.74
N VAL A 37 -14.33 -2.60 -12.49
CA VAL A 37 -13.66 -3.52 -11.55
C VAL A 37 -12.78 -4.46 -12.37
N LEU A 38 -11.52 -4.58 -11.98
CA LEU A 38 -10.51 -5.41 -12.64
C LEU A 38 -9.53 -6.00 -11.61
N SER A 39 -8.84 -7.09 -11.97
CA SER A 39 -7.66 -7.55 -11.22
C SER A 39 -6.46 -6.68 -11.59
N GLY A 40 -5.79 -6.14 -10.57
CA GLY A 40 -4.54 -5.41 -10.76
C GLY A 40 -3.44 -6.33 -11.30
N SER A 41 -3.37 -7.58 -10.81
CA SER A 41 -2.43 -8.58 -11.33
C SER A 41 -2.63 -8.87 -12.82
N GLU A 42 -3.87 -9.01 -13.29
CA GLU A 42 -4.16 -9.24 -14.70
C GLU A 42 -3.87 -8.01 -15.57
N MET A 43 -4.24 -6.81 -15.10
CA MET A 43 -3.97 -5.56 -15.81
C MET A 43 -2.47 -5.30 -15.96
N VAL A 44 -1.68 -5.48 -14.91
CA VAL A 44 -0.22 -5.26 -14.97
C VAL A 44 0.45 -6.26 -15.90
N ARG A 45 0.04 -7.54 -15.89
CA ARG A 45 0.56 -8.54 -16.86
C ARG A 45 0.22 -8.17 -18.29
N TRP A 46 -1.00 -7.70 -18.54
CA TRP A 46 -1.40 -7.21 -19.86
C TRP A 46 -0.56 -6.00 -20.29
N LEU A 47 -0.40 -4.99 -19.42
CA LEU A 47 0.43 -3.82 -19.70
C LEU A 47 1.89 -4.17 -19.98
N ALA A 48 2.45 -5.17 -19.28
CA ALA A 48 3.81 -5.64 -19.54
C ALA A 48 3.94 -6.23 -20.96
N ALA A 49 3.00 -7.07 -21.39
CA ALA A 49 2.98 -7.62 -22.74
C ALA A 49 2.84 -6.54 -23.83
N GLU A 50 1.99 -5.53 -23.59
CA GLU A 50 1.89 -4.37 -24.49
C GLU A 50 3.22 -3.60 -24.56
N ALA A 51 3.87 -3.35 -23.42
CA ALA A 51 5.17 -2.67 -23.38
C ALA A 51 6.26 -3.47 -24.12
N GLU A 52 6.33 -4.79 -23.93
CA GLU A 52 7.26 -5.67 -24.65
C GLU A 52 7.03 -5.63 -26.15
N SER A 53 5.77 -5.60 -26.60
CA SER A 53 5.42 -5.47 -28.02
C SER A 53 5.91 -4.16 -28.65
N LEU A 54 6.10 -3.12 -27.82
CA LEU A 54 6.64 -1.82 -28.21
C LEU A 54 8.18 -1.75 -28.07
N GLY A 55 8.85 -2.87 -27.75
CA GLY A 55 10.30 -2.95 -27.63
C GLY A 55 10.85 -2.63 -26.24
N VAL A 56 10.00 -2.43 -25.23
CA VAL A 56 10.44 -2.28 -23.83
C VAL A 56 10.98 -3.62 -23.34
N ARG A 57 12.16 -3.60 -22.72
CA ARG A 57 12.72 -4.80 -22.07
C ARG A 57 12.22 -4.88 -20.64
N VAL A 58 11.43 -5.91 -20.33
CA VAL A 58 10.92 -6.17 -18.99
C VAL A 58 11.72 -7.30 -18.34
N TYR A 59 12.32 -7.04 -17.19
CA TYR A 59 13.15 -8.01 -16.46
C TYR A 59 12.49 -8.40 -15.13
N PRO A 60 11.52 -9.34 -15.13
CA PRO A 60 10.93 -9.84 -13.89
C PRO A 60 11.96 -10.64 -13.08
N GLY A 61 11.81 -10.65 -11.75
CA GLY A 61 12.72 -11.41 -10.87
C GLY A 61 14.08 -10.75 -10.64
N PHE A 62 14.22 -9.47 -11.01
CA PHE A 62 15.34 -8.63 -10.62
C PHE A 62 14.84 -7.50 -9.74
N ALA A 63 15.61 -7.20 -8.70
CA ALA A 63 15.26 -6.17 -7.74
C ALA A 63 16.40 -5.16 -7.69
N ALA A 64 16.07 -3.88 -7.89
CA ALA A 64 17.01 -2.80 -7.62
C ALA A 64 17.11 -2.60 -6.11
N THR A 65 18.34 -2.50 -5.59
CA THR A 65 18.62 -2.43 -4.14
C THR A 65 19.40 -1.18 -3.75
N GLU A 66 19.98 -0.47 -4.71
CA GLU A 66 20.77 0.74 -4.47
C GLU A 66 20.58 1.74 -5.63
N VAL A 67 20.58 3.03 -5.30
CA VAL A 67 20.59 4.13 -6.27
C VAL A 67 22.01 4.55 -6.57
N LEU A 68 22.35 4.69 -7.85
CA LEU A 68 23.64 5.22 -8.28
C LEU A 68 23.55 6.74 -8.41
N TYR A 69 24.52 7.43 -7.82
CA TYR A 69 24.60 8.88 -7.83
C TYR A 69 25.91 9.34 -8.45
N GLY A 70 25.83 10.31 -9.35
CA GLY A 70 26.98 11.06 -9.87
C GLY A 70 26.94 12.52 -9.42
N ASP A 71 27.81 13.35 -10.01
CA ASP A 71 27.96 14.77 -9.62
C ASP A 71 26.68 15.59 -9.85
N SER A 72 25.90 15.23 -10.86
CA SER A 72 24.71 15.99 -11.31
C SER A 72 23.37 15.38 -10.89
N GLY A 73 23.36 14.28 -10.13
CA GLY A 73 22.15 13.61 -9.66
C GLY A 73 22.19 12.09 -9.77
N VAL A 74 21.04 11.47 -10.06
CA VAL A 74 20.91 10.02 -10.20
C VAL A 74 21.43 9.58 -11.57
N THR A 75 22.19 8.49 -11.59
CA THR A 75 22.80 7.93 -12.82
C THR A 75 22.34 6.50 -13.12
N GLY A 76 21.51 5.92 -12.26
CA GLY A 76 21.04 4.55 -12.44
C GLY A 76 20.67 3.86 -11.14
N VAL A 77 20.62 2.53 -11.20
CA VAL A 77 20.39 1.65 -10.05
C VAL A 77 21.33 0.46 -10.08
N ARG A 78 21.58 -0.16 -8.93
CA ARG A 78 22.24 -1.46 -8.84
C ARG A 78 21.22 -2.52 -8.43
N LEU A 79 21.29 -3.67 -9.11
CA LEU A 79 20.51 -4.84 -8.75
C LEU A 79 21.06 -5.50 -7.49
N GLY A 80 20.22 -6.23 -6.76
CA GLY A 80 20.66 -7.03 -5.61
C GLY A 80 21.50 -8.23 -6.05
N ASP A 81 22.46 -8.60 -5.19
CA ASP A 81 23.20 -9.85 -5.33
C ASP A 81 22.27 -11.07 -5.27
N LYS A 82 22.66 -12.15 -5.95
CA LYS A 82 21.99 -13.46 -5.87
C LYS A 82 22.92 -14.51 -5.29
N GLY A 83 22.37 -15.54 -4.65
CA GLY A 83 23.15 -16.69 -4.16
C GLY A 83 24.06 -16.39 -2.96
N ARG A 84 23.57 -15.64 -1.97
CA ARG A 84 24.23 -15.51 -0.64
C ARG A 84 23.62 -16.46 0.39
N ASP A 85 24.38 -16.98 1.35
CA ASP A 85 23.82 -17.73 2.48
C ASP A 85 23.19 -16.81 3.55
N ARG A 86 22.66 -17.40 4.62
CA ARG A 86 21.99 -16.69 5.71
C ARG A 86 22.90 -15.70 6.43
N GLU A 87 24.20 -16.01 6.48
CA GLU A 87 25.25 -15.18 7.06
C GLU A 87 25.76 -14.10 6.08
N GLY A 88 25.35 -14.17 4.81
CA GLY A 88 25.71 -13.23 3.76
C GLY A 88 26.93 -13.63 2.94
N HIS A 89 27.49 -14.82 3.13
CA HIS A 89 28.62 -15.29 2.34
C HIS A 89 28.17 -15.74 0.93
N PRO A 90 29.00 -15.51 -0.10
CA PRO A 90 28.74 -16.02 -1.45
C PRO A 90 28.64 -17.54 -1.48
N GLN A 91 27.60 -18.08 -2.11
CA GLN A 91 27.48 -19.51 -2.44
C GLN A 91 28.02 -19.82 -3.85
N VAL A 92 28.00 -21.09 -4.24
CA VAL A 92 28.45 -21.55 -5.56
C VAL A 92 27.70 -20.89 -6.73
N ASN A 93 26.44 -20.49 -6.52
CA ASN A 93 25.60 -19.80 -7.49
C ASN A 93 25.60 -18.27 -7.30
N PHE A 94 26.59 -17.71 -6.60
CA PHE A 94 26.66 -16.27 -6.36
C PHE A 94 26.76 -15.49 -7.67
N VAL A 95 25.92 -14.47 -7.81
CA VAL A 95 25.98 -13.51 -8.91
C VAL A 95 25.95 -12.11 -8.32
N PRO A 96 26.99 -11.28 -8.53
CA PRO A 96 26.98 -9.92 -8.03
C PRO A 96 25.93 -9.07 -8.76
N GLY A 97 25.36 -8.13 -8.04
CA GLY A 97 24.40 -7.16 -8.52
C GLY A 97 24.98 -6.26 -9.62
N GLU A 98 24.36 -6.30 -10.80
CA GLU A 98 24.75 -5.47 -11.94
C GLU A 98 24.33 -4.00 -11.74
N ALA A 99 25.17 -3.08 -12.20
CA ALA A 99 24.83 -1.66 -12.30
C ALA A 99 24.12 -1.39 -13.62
N ILE A 100 22.92 -0.83 -13.54
CA ILE A 100 22.15 -0.37 -14.70
C ILE A 100 22.21 1.16 -14.71
N GLU A 101 23.00 1.69 -15.64
CA GLU A 101 23.13 3.13 -15.84
C GLU A 101 22.07 3.63 -16.82
N ALA A 102 21.51 4.81 -16.53
CA ALA A 102 20.51 5.45 -17.35
C ALA A 102 20.63 6.98 -17.26
N ARG A 103 20.30 7.66 -18.37
CA ARG A 103 20.22 9.14 -18.39
C ARG A 103 19.08 9.66 -17.50
N VAL A 104 17.99 8.89 -17.41
CA VAL A 104 16.89 9.13 -16.46
C VAL A 104 16.45 7.81 -15.84
N THR A 105 16.35 7.77 -14.52
CA THR A 105 15.76 6.65 -13.76
C THR A 105 14.39 7.06 -13.24
N VAL A 106 13.35 6.26 -13.52
CA VAL A 106 11.99 6.48 -12.99
C VAL A 106 11.75 5.55 -11.81
N PHE A 107 11.53 6.12 -10.63
CA PHE A 107 11.20 5.37 -9.42
C PHE A 107 9.68 5.13 -9.35
N ALA A 108 9.29 3.86 -9.40
CA ALA A 108 7.91 3.36 -9.46
C ALA A 108 7.71 2.08 -8.61
N GLU A 109 8.42 1.96 -7.49
CA GLU A 109 8.30 0.88 -6.50
C GLU A 109 6.91 0.84 -5.81
N GLY A 110 6.20 1.98 -5.79
CA GLY A 110 4.87 2.13 -5.20
C GLY A 110 4.88 2.58 -3.75
N SER A 111 3.86 2.25 -2.95
CA SER A 111 3.80 2.71 -1.56
C SER A 111 5.00 2.22 -0.76
N LEU A 112 5.74 3.18 -0.19
CA LEU A 112 6.95 2.98 0.64
C LEU A 112 8.14 2.37 -0.10
N GLY A 113 8.35 2.75 -1.37
CA GLY A 113 9.54 2.41 -2.14
C GLY A 113 10.83 2.89 -1.47
N GLN A 114 11.79 1.98 -1.29
CA GLN A 114 13.00 2.30 -0.54
C GLN A 114 13.97 3.18 -1.33
N LEU A 115 14.06 2.97 -2.64
CA LEU A 115 14.94 3.76 -3.49
C LEU A 115 14.35 5.16 -3.70
N ALA A 116 13.04 5.27 -3.90
CA ALA A 116 12.35 6.56 -3.95
C ALA A 116 12.53 7.35 -2.65
N GLU A 117 12.37 6.71 -1.49
CA GLU A 117 12.62 7.35 -0.19
C GLU A 117 14.07 7.76 -0.01
N ASP A 118 15.03 6.96 -0.48
CA ASP A 118 16.45 7.33 -0.46
C ASP A 118 16.71 8.57 -1.31
N VAL A 119 16.17 8.63 -2.54
CA VAL A 119 16.28 9.80 -3.42
C VAL A 119 15.66 11.03 -2.77
N VAL A 120 14.45 10.91 -2.23
CA VAL A 120 13.75 12.01 -1.55
C VAL A 120 14.59 12.56 -0.41
N ARG A 121 15.14 11.68 0.45
CA ARG A 121 15.96 12.06 1.59
C ARG A 121 17.30 12.68 1.17
N LYS A 122 18.03 12.01 0.27
CA LYS A 122 19.37 12.42 -0.15
C LYS A 122 19.35 13.74 -0.91
N MET A 123 18.34 13.97 -1.74
CA MET A 123 18.17 15.20 -2.52
C MET A 123 17.33 16.27 -1.79
N GLY A 124 16.78 15.96 -0.61
CA GLY A 124 15.98 16.89 0.19
C GLY A 124 14.67 17.33 -0.48
N LEU A 125 14.00 16.41 -1.18
CA LEU A 125 12.81 16.68 -2.00
C LEU A 125 11.53 16.87 -1.16
N ASP A 126 11.58 16.55 0.13
CA ASP A 126 10.48 16.67 1.09
C ASP A 126 10.53 17.98 1.92
N ARG A 127 11.44 18.90 1.60
CA ARG A 127 11.55 20.19 2.30
C ARG A 127 10.22 20.93 2.29
N GLY A 128 9.76 21.28 3.50
CA GLY A 128 8.51 22.00 3.68
C GLY A 128 7.27 21.16 3.37
N ARG A 129 7.35 19.83 3.31
CA ARG A 129 6.19 18.92 3.23
C ARG A 129 5.76 18.48 4.62
N ILE A 130 4.54 17.93 4.74
CA ILE A 130 4.10 17.25 5.95
C ILE A 130 4.44 15.76 5.86
N HIS A 131 4.37 15.05 6.99
CA HIS A 131 4.60 13.61 6.99
C HIS A 131 3.58 12.87 6.12
N GLN A 132 4.08 12.02 5.23
CA GLN A 132 3.26 11.00 4.61
C GLN A 132 2.81 10.02 5.71
N ILE A 133 1.52 9.72 5.72
CA ILE A 133 0.90 8.70 6.57
C ILE A 133 0.34 7.62 5.67
N GLN A 134 0.13 6.42 6.19
CA GLN A 134 -0.23 5.27 5.39
C GLN A 134 -1.49 4.58 5.93
N SER A 135 -2.16 3.86 5.03
CA SER A 135 -3.11 2.80 5.36
C SER A 135 -2.51 1.46 5.03
N LEU A 136 -2.98 0.41 5.67
CA LEU A 136 -2.81 -0.97 5.22
C LEU A 136 -4.13 -1.49 4.66
N GLY A 137 -4.10 -1.97 3.42
CA GLY A 137 -5.15 -2.82 2.88
C GLY A 137 -4.79 -4.29 3.06
N VAL A 138 -5.73 -5.06 3.61
CA VAL A 138 -5.72 -6.53 3.56
C VAL A 138 -6.87 -6.98 2.67
N LYS A 139 -6.62 -7.94 1.77
CA LYS A 139 -7.55 -8.34 0.72
C LYS A 139 -7.53 -9.84 0.53
N GLU A 140 -8.71 -10.41 0.35
CA GLU A 140 -8.92 -11.75 -0.15
C GLU A 140 -9.72 -11.72 -1.47
N VAL A 141 -9.52 -12.74 -2.30
CA VAL A 141 -10.41 -13.08 -3.40
C VAL A 141 -11.14 -14.35 -3.03
N VAL A 142 -12.47 -14.28 -2.98
CA VAL A 142 -13.34 -15.39 -2.60
C VAL A 142 -14.05 -15.91 -3.85
N LYS A 143 -13.91 -17.20 -4.15
CA LYS A 143 -14.67 -17.91 -5.16
C LYS A 143 -16.02 -18.31 -4.57
N LEU A 144 -17.11 -17.94 -5.25
CA LEU A 144 -18.47 -18.21 -4.79
C LEU A 144 -19.18 -19.25 -5.67
N PRO A 145 -20.22 -19.93 -5.13
CA PRO A 145 -21.15 -20.74 -5.92
C PRO A 145 -21.80 -19.93 -7.06
N ALA A 146 -22.31 -20.59 -8.09
CA ALA A 146 -22.85 -19.91 -9.26
C ALA A 146 -24.10 -19.05 -8.96
N ASP A 147 -24.89 -19.43 -7.96
CA ASP A 147 -26.15 -18.81 -7.54
C ASP A 147 -25.99 -17.90 -6.30
N HIS A 148 -24.76 -17.44 -6.03
CA HIS A 148 -24.44 -16.63 -4.86
C HIS A 148 -25.24 -15.31 -4.76
N ALA A 149 -25.54 -14.88 -3.54
CA ALA A 149 -26.39 -13.73 -3.27
C ALA A 149 -25.76 -12.35 -3.58
N PHE A 150 -24.44 -12.28 -3.82
CA PHE A 150 -23.77 -11.00 -4.07
C PHE A 150 -24.16 -10.41 -5.44
N GLY A 151 -24.28 -11.25 -6.47
CA GLY A 151 -24.54 -10.88 -7.86
C GLY A 151 -23.32 -10.33 -8.60
N THR A 152 -23.51 -9.93 -9.86
CA THR A 152 -22.45 -9.40 -10.74
C THR A 152 -22.50 -7.88 -10.87
N ASN A 153 -21.42 -7.27 -11.40
CA ASN A 153 -21.34 -5.83 -11.70
C ASN A 153 -21.67 -4.93 -10.51
N ARG A 154 -21.35 -5.42 -9.31
CA ARG A 154 -21.70 -4.80 -8.04
C ARG A 154 -20.44 -4.47 -7.24
N VAL A 155 -20.43 -3.27 -6.68
CA VAL A 155 -19.47 -2.84 -5.67
C VAL A 155 -20.21 -2.46 -4.40
N VAL A 156 -19.60 -2.77 -3.26
CA VAL A 156 -20.08 -2.39 -1.94
C VAL A 156 -18.93 -1.73 -1.20
N HIS A 157 -19.20 -0.54 -0.65
CA HIS A 157 -18.31 0.16 0.27
C HIS A 157 -18.96 0.22 1.64
N THR A 158 -18.21 -0.10 2.69
CA THR A 158 -18.71 -0.14 4.06
C THR A 158 -17.95 0.80 4.99
N LEU A 159 -18.69 1.44 5.88
CA LEU A 159 -18.19 2.28 6.96
C LEU A 159 -18.66 1.74 8.31
N GLY A 160 -17.99 2.09 9.40
CA GLY A 160 -18.36 1.63 10.74
C GLY A 160 -17.73 0.27 11.05
N PHE A 161 -18.51 -0.73 11.41
CA PHE A 161 -17.99 -2.04 11.84
C PHE A 161 -17.02 -2.66 10.80
N PRO A 162 -15.87 -3.23 11.23
CA PRO A 162 -15.41 -3.36 12.62
C PRO A 162 -14.62 -2.13 13.15
N LEU A 163 -14.41 -1.12 12.31
CA LEU A 163 -13.56 0.05 12.52
C LEU A 163 -14.35 1.24 13.09
N THR A 164 -14.57 1.24 14.40
CA THR A 164 -15.36 2.30 15.05
C THR A 164 -14.57 3.59 15.32
N ASP A 165 -13.27 3.47 15.58
CA ASP A 165 -12.39 4.59 15.94
C ASP A 165 -11.01 4.53 15.25
N VAL A 166 -10.87 3.63 14.26
CA VAL A 166 -9.75 3.57 13.33
C VAL A 166 -10.26 4.07 11.98
N PHE A 167 -9.55 5.01 11.35
CA PHE A 167 -9.89 5.44 10.00
C PHE A 167 -9.77 4.26 9.04
N GLY A 168 -10.77 4.05 8.20
CA GLY A 168 -10.78 2.91 7.30
C GLY A 168 -12.17 2.53 6.85
N GLY A 169 -12.25 1.43 6.10
CA GLY A 169 -13.51 0.91 5.56
C GLY A 169 -13.32 -0.43 4.87
N GLY A 170 -14.43 -1.11 4.67
CA GLY A 170 -14.47 -2.40 3.98
C GLY A 170 -14.98 -2.26 2.56
N THR A 171 -14.58 -3.18 1.68
CA THR A 171 -15.02 -3.21 0.29
C THR A 171 -15.35 -4.63 -0.16
N LEU A 172 -16.34 -4.75 -1.05
CA LEU A 172 -16.63 -5.98 -1.78
C LEU A 172 -16.85 -5.64 -3.24
N TYR A 173 -16.08 -6.23 -4.14
CA TYR A 173 -16.17 -5.98 -5.58
C TYR A 173 -16.40 -7.29 -6.34
N SER A 174 -17.45 -7.32 -7.16
CA SER A 174 -17.71 -8.45 -8.05
C SER A 174 -16.63 -8.49 -9.12
N MET A 175 -16.04 -9.66 -9.28
CA MET A 175 -15.03 -9.98 -10.28
C MET A 175 -15.52 -11.12 -11.18
N ASP A 176 -14.76 -11.39 -12.25
CA ASP A 176 -15.07 -12.46 -13.17
C ASP A 176 -15.03 -13.85 -12.50
N LYS A 177 -15.59 -14.85 -13.17
CA LYS A 177 -15.57 -16.26 -12.74
C LYS A 177 -16.18 -16.46 -11.35
N ASN A 178 -17.27 -15.77 -11.03
CA ASN A 178 -17.96 -15.84 -9.73
C ASN A 178 -17.02 -15.60 -8.55
N THR A 179 -16.10 -14.64 -8.69
CA THR A 179 -15.21 -14.25 -7.60
C THR A 179 -15.62 -12.90 -7.04
N VAL A 180 -15.34 -12.68 -5.76
CA VAL A 180 -15.53 -11.39 -5.08
C VAL A 180 -14.23 -11.02 -4.38
N ALA A 181 -13.71 -9.84 -4.70
CA ALA A 181 -12.64 -9.23 -3.94
C ALA A 181 -13.23 -8.61 -2.67
N VAL A 182 -12.84 -9.10 -1.50
CA VAL A 182 -13.20 -8.54 -0.20
C VAL A 182 -11.95 -7.93 0.44
N ALA A 183 -12.02 -6.68 0.87
CA ALA A 183 -10.89 -6.01 1.49
C ALA A 183 -11.31 -5.16 2.69
N LEU A 184 -10.35 -4.94 3.58
CA LEU A 184 -10.45 -4.01 4.68
C LEU A 184 -9.21 -3.10 4.66
N VAL A 185 -9.43 -1.79 4.71
CA VAL A 185 -8.38 -0.78 4.75
C VAL A 185 -8.38 -0.09 6.11
N LEU A 186 -7.20 0.05 6.73
CA LEU A 186 -7.03 0.61 8.06
C LEU A 186 -5.85 1.58 8.16
N ALA A 187 -6.13 2.75 8.74
CA ALA A 187 -5.23 3.78 9.26
C ALA A 187 -4.02 3.30 10.05
N LEU A 188 -2.78 3.32 9.52
CA LEU A 188 -1.59 2.98 10.31
C LEU A 188 -1.37 3.90 11.52
N ASP A 189 -2.05 5.03 11.66
CA ASP A 189 -2.02 5.91 12.84
C ASP A 189 -2.90 5.44 14.02
N TRP A 190 -3.44 4.20 14.00
CA TRP A 190 -4.24 3.67 15.11
C TRP A 190 -3.47 3.54 16.44
N LYS A 191 -4.20 3.54 17.56
CA LYS A 191 -3.61 3.53 18.92
C LYS A 191 -3.37 2.16 19.56
N TYR A 192 -4.07 1.14 19.09
CA TYR A 192 -4.09 -0.22 19.64
C TYR A 192 -2.81 -1.02 19.40
N ALA A 193 -2.26 -1.61 20.46
CA ALA A 193 -1.04 -2.43 20.42
C ALA A 193 -1.27 -3.88 19.96
N ASP A 194 -2.49 -4.38 20.05
CA ASP A 194 -2.92 -5.76 19.74
C ASP A 194 -3.89 -5.83 18.53
N LEU A 195 -4.01 -4.74 17.76
CA LEU A 195 -4.84 -4.74 16.55
C LEU A 195 -4.15 -5.56 15.46
N ASN A 196 -4.86 -6.55 14.93
CA ASN A 196 -4.39 -7.42 13.85
C ASN A 196 -5.22 -7.18 12.58
N PRO A 197 -4.68 -6.48 11.56
CA PRO A 197 -5.41 -6.12 10.35
C PRO A 197 -5.98 -7.33 9.60
N GLN A 198 -5.23 -8.42 9.48
CA GLN A 198 -5.70 -9.63 8.80
C GLN A 198 -6.87 -10.27 9.56
N GLN A 199 -6.81 -10.33 10.88
CA GLN A 199 -7.92 -10.87 11.67
C GLN A 199 -9.12 -9.92 11.72
N GLU A 200 -8.90 -8.60 11.65
CA GLU A 200 -9.99 -7.63 11.48
C GLU A 200 -10.75 -7.83 10.15
N LEU A 201 -10.10 -8.32 9.08
CA LEU A 201 -10.78 -8.75 7.86
C LEU A 201 -11.70 -9.94 8.10
N GLN A 202 -11.28 -10.93 8.91
CA GLN A 202 -12.14 -12.07 9.28
C GLN A 202 -13.34 -11.61 10.12
N VAL A 203 -13.12 -10.68 11.06
CA VAL A 203 -14.19 -10.06 11.85
C VAL A 203 -15.15 -9.28 10.95
N PHE A 204 -14.65 -8.55 9.95
CA PHE A 204 -15.49 -7.87 8.97
C PHE A 204 -16.35 -8.87 8.16
N LYS A 205 -15.74 -9.95 7.67
CA LYS A 205 -16.42 -11.02 6.93
C LYS A 205 -17.50 -11.73 7.75
N SER A 206 -17.34 -11.82 9.07
CA SER A 206 -18.33 -12.45 9.95
C SER A 206 -19.57 -11.59 10.22
N HIS A 207 -19.57 -10.31 9.83
CA HIS A 207 -20.75 -9.46 9.96
C HIS A 207 -21.94 -10.04 9.16
N PRO A 208 -23.18 -10.13 9.70
CA PRO A 208 -24.30 -10.81 9.04
C PRO A 208 -24.64 -10.33 7.61
N TYR A 209 -24.37 -9.06 7.31
CA TYR A 209 -24.53 -8.53 5.95
C TYR A 209 -23.44 -9.02 4.99
N VAL A 210 -22.19 -9.09 5.46
CA VAL A 210 -21.03 -9.49 4.64
C VAL A 210 -21.00 -11.02 4.52
N GLY A 211 -21.19 -11.75 5.61
CA GLY A 211 -21.21 -13.21 5.62
C GLY A 211 -22.24 -13.80 4.66
N ARG A 212 -23.46 -13.24 4.61
CA ARG A 212 -24.49 -13.66 3.63
C ARG A 212 -24.07 -13.45 2.16
N MET A 213 -23.21 -12.48 1.88
CA MET A 213 -22.71 -12.23 0.53
C MET A 213 -21.62 -13.22 0.11
N LEU A 214 -20.93 -13.81 1.08
CA LEU A 214 -19.80 -14.70 0.90
C LEU A 214 -20.12 -16.16 1.27
N GLU A 215 -21.40 -16.47 1.50
CA GLU A 215 -21.86 -17.78 1.94
C GLU A 215 -21.49 -18.87 0.93
N GLY A 216 -20.97 -19.99 1.43
CA GLY A 216 -20.44 -21.08 0.60
C GLY A 216 -19.15 -20.75 -0.16
N GLY A 217 -18.53 -19.59 0.12
CA GLY A 217 -17.32 -19.14 -0.56
C GLY A 217 -16.03 -19.79 -0.07
N GLU A 218 -15.08 -19.93 -0.99
CA GLU A 218 -13.71 -20.39 -0.73
C GLU A 218 -12.71 -19.27 -1.00
N VAL A 219 -11.77 -19.01 -0.08
CA VAL A 219 -10.70 -18.04 -0.30
C VAL A 219 -9.65 -18.65 -1.22
N ILE A 220 -9.40 -18.02 -2.37
CA ILE A 220 -8.47 -18.52 -3.40
C ILE A 220 -7.22 -17.65 -3.57
N ALA A 221 -7.21 -16.46 -2.98
CA ALA A 221 -6.03 -15.59 -2.96
C ALA A 221 -6.11 -14.62 -1.78
N TYR A 222 -4.95 -14.27 -1.24
CA TYR A 222 -4.80 -13.27 -0.19
C TYR A 222 -3.61 -12.35 -0.48
N GLY A 223 -3.72 -11.08 -0.12
CA GLY A 223 -2.61 -10.14 -0.17
C GLY A 223 -2.80 -8.95 0.75
N ALA A 224 -1.70 -8.28 1.05
CA ALA A 224 -1.71 -7.05 1.83
C ALA A 224 -0.72 -6.04 1.26
N LYS A 225 -1.09 -4.76 1.24
CA LYS A 225 -0.20 -3.68 0.79
C LYS A 225 -0.58 -2.36 1.45
N THR A 226 0.43 -1.55 1.75
CA THR A 226 0.24 -0.16 2.18
C THR A 226 -0.19 0.74 1.03
N LEU A 227 -0.83 1.86 1.37
CA LEU A 227 -1.15 2.95 0.45
C LEU A 227 -0.99 4.31 1.13
N PRO A 228 -0.52 5.36 0.41
CA PRO A 228 -0.27 6.66 0.98
C PRO A 228 -1.56 7.45 1.22
N GLU A 229 -1.64 8.12 2.38
CA GLU A 229 -2.81 8.86 2.85
C GLU A 229 -2.57 10.31 3.27
N GLY A 230 -1.32 10.78 3.26
CA GLY A 230 -0.97 12.16 3.63
C GLY A 230 -1.49 13.21 2.65
N GLY A 231 -1.76 12.83 1.41
CA GLY A 231 -2.38 13.68 0.39
C GLY A 231 -1.47 14.81 -0.09
N TYR A 232 -2.08 15.87 -0.64
CA TYR A 232 -1.37 16.92 -1.41
C TYR A 232 -0.18 17.57 -0.69
N PHE A 233 -0.29 17.82 0.62
CA PHE A 233 0.78 18.50 1.36
C PHE A 233 1.95 17.58 1.73
N ALA A 234 1.80 16.27 1.56
CA ALA A 234 2.84 15.26 1.81
C ALA A 234 3.64 14.90 0.54
N LEU A 235 3.22 15.38 -0.64
CA LEU A 235 3.90 15.09 -1.90
C LEU A 235 5.31 15.70 -1.91
N PRO A 236 6.37 14.92 -2.14
CA PRO A 236 7.71 15.45 -2.36
C PRO A 236 7.78 16.19 -3.71
N GLN A 237 8.87 16.90 -3.95
CA GLN A 237 9.23 17.29 -5.31
C GLN A 237 9.43 16.01 -6.15
N PRO A 238 8.73 15.86 -7.30
CA PRO A 238 8.66 14.57 -7.99
C PRO A 238 9.77 14.36 -9.04
N TYR A 239 10.80 15.22 -9.02
CA TYR A 239 11.92 15.20 -9.96
C TYR A 239 13.23 15.64 -9.28
N THR A 240 14.35 15.21 -9.85
CA THR A 240 15.70 15.71 -9.58
C THR A 240 16.57 15.48 -10.82
N GLY A 241 17.84 15.86 -10.80
CA GLY A 241 18.76 15.54 -11.91
C GLY A 241 18.83 14.03 -12.14
N GLY A 242 18.54 13.60 -13.38
CA GLY A 242 18.56 12.20 -13.78
C GLY A 242 17.48 11.29 -13.17
N ALA A 243 16.46 11.83 -12.50
CA ALA A 243 15.40 10.98 -11.93
C ALA A 243 14.03 11.63 -11.78
N LEU A 244 12.98 10.81 -11.91
CA LEU A 244 11.58 11.14 -11.67
C LEU A 244 10.94 10.15 -10.70
N ILE A 245 9.94 10.60 -9.93
CA ILE A 245 9.17 9.77 -8.98
C ILE A 245 7.70 9.76 -9.40
N VAL A 246 7.11 8.58 -9.57
CA VAL A 246 5.74 8.43 -10.08
C VAL A 246 4.86 7.64 -9.10
N GLY A 247 3.55 7.63 -9.36
CA GLY A 247 2.61 6.77 -8.63
C GLY A 247 2.60 6.97 -7.12
N ASP A 248 2.53 5.86 -6.39
CA ASP A 248 2.43 5.87 -4.93
C ASP A 248 3.76 6.17 -4.23
N ASP A 249 4.91 6.07 -4.90
CA ASP A 249 6.18 6.57 -4.36
C ASP A 249 6.11 8.07 -4.11
N ALA A 250 5.54 8.81 -5.08
CA ALA A 250 5.28 10.24 -4.93
C ALA A 250 4.04 10.53 -4.07
N GLY A 251 3.20 9.53 -3.79
CA GLY A 251 2.00 9.67 -2.97
C GLY A 251 0.74 10.11 -3.73
N PHE A 252 0.61 9.80 -5.03
CA PHE A 252 -0.48 10.29 -5.88
C PHE A 252 -1.85 9.57 -5.68
N THR A 253 -2.11 8.99 -4.52
CA THR A 253 -3.40 8.38 -4.18
C THR A 253 -4.43 9.42 -3.72
N ASP A 254 -5.62 9.45 -4.33
CA ASP A 254 -6.77 10.22 -3.81
C ASP A 254 -7.49 9.40 -2.73
N VAL A 255 -7.12 9.68 -1.49
CA VAL A 255 -7.67 9.04 -0.28
C VAL A 255 -9.19 9.16 -0.18
N ARG A 256 -9.79 10.25 -0.70
CA ARG A 256 -11.24 10.45 -0.63
C ARG A 256 -12.01 9.46 -1.49
N LYS A 257 -11.39 9.03 -2.58
CA LYS A 257 -11.94 8.06 -3.53
C LYS A 257 -11.46 6.64 -3.20
N LEU A 258 -10.45 6.50 -2.34
CA LEU A 258 -9.68 5.27 -2.15
C LEU A 258 -9.13 4.73 -3.48
N LYS A 259 -8.63 5.63 -4.34
CA LYS A 259 -8.15 5.30 -5.70
C LYS A 259 -6.79 5.95 -5.98
N GLY A 260 -5.84 5.14 -6.46
CA GLY A 260 -4.52 5.60 -6.92
C GLY A 260 -4.18 5.24 -8.36
N TRP A 261 -4.72 4.13 -8.90
CA TRP A 261 -4.34 3.59 -10.22
C TRP A 261 -4.38 4.58 -11.38
N HIS A 262 -5.50 5.31 -11.54
CA HIS A 262 -5.65 6.33 -12.58
C HIS A 262 -4.61 7.45 -12.49
N ASN A 263 -4.30 7.89 -11.26
CA ASN A 263 -3.28 8.90 -11.02
C ASN A 263 -1.87 8.35 -11.24
N ALA A 264 -1.59 7.12 -10.83
CA ALA A 264 -0.32 6.46 -11.06
C ALA A 264 -0.04 6.31 -12.57
N MET A 265 -0.99 5.75 -13.33
CA MET A 265 -0.89 5.65 -14.78
C MET A 265 -0.70 7.02 -15.43
N ARG A 266 -1.51 8.01 -15.05
CA ARG A 266 -1.37 9.37 -15.62
C ARG A 266 -0.02 10.01 -15.28
N SER A 267 0.47 9.82 -14.05
CA SER A 267 1.79 10.32 -13.66
C SER A 267 2.92 9.69 -14.48
N GLY A 268 2.83 8.39 -14.77
CA GLY A 268 3.80 7.70 -15.64
C GLY A 268 3.78 8.23 -17.08
N MET A 269 2.59 8.51 -17.63
CA MET A 269 2.47 9.12 -18.97
C MET A 269 3.11 10.51 -19.02
N LEU A 270 2.84 11.37 -18.02
CA LEU A 270 3.42 12.71 -17.95
C LEU A 270 4.93 12.69 -17.70
N ALA A 271 5.42 11.69 -16.96
CA ALA A 271 6.86 11.47 -16.80
C ALA A 271 7.49 11.10 -18.15
N ALA A 272 6.86 10.23 -18.94
CA ALA A 272 7.34 9.89 -20.28
C ALA A 272 7.39 11.13 -21.21
N ASP A 273 6.35 11.99 -21.18
CA ASP A 273 6.33 13.24 -21.94
C ASP A 273 7.52 14.15 -21.56
N ALA A 274 7.78 14.33 -20.25
CA ALA A 274 8.90 15.14 -19.77
C ALA A 274 10.27 14.53 -20.13
N ILE A 275 10.41 13.20 -20.09
CA ILE A 275 11.64 12.50 -20.49
C ILE A 275 11.87 12.66 -21.99
N LEU A 276 10.83 12.60 -22.81
CA LEU A 276 10.97 12.82 -24.25
C LEU A 276 11.48 14.24 -24.55
N GLU A 277 10.90 15.26 -23.91
CA GLU A 277 11.40 16.65 -24.04
C GLU A 277 12.87 16.78 -23.59
N ALA A 278 13.27 16.08 -22.53
CA ALA A 278 14.65 16.06 -22.05
C ALA A 278 15.61 15.37 -23.04
N ILE A 279 15.17 14.26 -23.66
CA ILE A 279 15.93 13.56 -24.71
C ILE A 279 16.13 14.44 -25.94
N GLU A 280 15.10 15.16 -26.38
CA GLU A 280 15.17 16.05 -27.55
C GLU A 280 16.15 17.21 -27.33
N ARG A 281 16.30 17.67 -26.08
CA ARG A 281 17.22 18.75 -25.69
C ARG A 281 18.60 18.26 -25.27
N ASP A 282 18.77 16.94 -25.11
CA ASP A 282 19.92 16.29 -24.48
C ASP A 282 20.30 16.91 -23.12
N ASP A 283 19.28 17.24 -22.32
CA ASP A 283 19.44 17.84 -20.99
C ASP A 283 18.60 17.07 -19.96
N PHE A 284 19.29 16.38 -19.05
CA PHE A 284 18.71 15.57 -17.98
C PHE A 284 18.91 16.20 -16.60
N SER A 285 19.25 17.48 -16.57
CA SER A 285 19.37 18.25 -15.35
C SER A 285 18.03 18.36 -14.61
N ALA A 286 18.10 18.74 -13.33
CA ALA A 286 16.90 19.03 -12.56
C ALA A 286 16.05 20.13 -13.21
N GLU A 287 16.66 21.14 -13.86
CA GLU A 287 15.90 22.23 -14.49
C GLU A 287 15.14 21.75 -15.73
N ALA A 288 15.72 20.87 -16.54
CA ALA A 288 15.00 20.25 -17.65
C ALA A 288 13.87 19.32 -17.16
N LEU A 289 14.17 18.44 -16.19
CA LEU A 289 13.21 17.46 -15.68
C LEU A 289 12.10 18.07 -14.81
N LYS A 290 12.27 19.30 -14.33
CA LYS A 290 11.20 20.10 -13.68
C LYS A 290 9.94 20.20 -14.53
N ARG A 291 10.07 20.07 -15.85
CA ARG A 291 8.95 19.98 -16.78
C ARG A 291 7.86 18.99 -16.33
N TYR A 292 8.26 17.87 -15.72
CA TYR A 292 7.33 16.89 -15.17
C TYR A 292 6.41 17.48 -14.08
N GLU A 293 6.94 18.31 -13.18
CA GLU A 293 6.14 18.98 -12.14
C GLU A 293 5.13 19.95 -12.76
N GLU A 294 5.50 20.68 -13.82
CA GLU A 294 4.60 21.59 -14.52
C GLU A 294 3.45 20.85 -15.21
N LEU A 295 3.76 19.74 -15.88
CA LEU A 295 2.78 18.85 -16.48
C LEU A 295 1.83 18.27 -15.41
N LEU A 296 2.37 17.82 -14.28
CA LEU A 296 1.57 17.36 -13.15
C LEU A 296 0.64 18.46 -12.61
N ALA A 297 1.17 19.68 -12.42
CA ALA A 297 0.43 20.80 -11.85
C ALA A 297 -0.80 21.21 -12.68
N SER A 298 -0.74 21.02 -14.00
CA SER A 298 -1.85 21.26 -14.93
C SER A 298 -2.76 20.04 -15.14
N SER A 299 -2.39 18.88 -14.60
CA SER A 299 -3.11 17.62 -14.80
C SER A 299 -4.25 17.37 -13.80
N PRO A 300 -5.15 16.40 -14.11
CA PRO A 300 -6.14 15.91 -13.16
C PRO A 300 -5.55 15.34 -11.86
N VAL A 301 -4.30 14.83 -11.87
CA VAL A 301 -3.66 14.19 -10.71
C VAL A 301 -3.56 15.17 -9.55
N ILE A 302 -2.92 16.33 -9.79
CA ILE A 302 -2.78 17.37 -8.78
C ILE A 302 -4.13 18.03 -8.47
N ALA A 303 -5.01 18.17 -9.46
CA ALA A 303 -6.35 18.70 -9.23
C ALA A 303 -7.15 17.84 -8.24
N ASP A 304 -7.07 16.52 -8.33
CA ASP A 304 -7.73 15.59 -7.42
C ASP A 304 -7.15 15.66 -6.02
N LEU A 305 -5.82 15.59 -5.89
CA LEU A 305 -5.13 15.68 -4.59
C LEU A 305 -5.40 17.02 -3.89
N ARG A 306 -5.40 18.15 -4.63
CA ARG A 306 -5.69 19.47 -4.07
C ARG A 306 -7.11 19.58 -3.52
N ARG A 307 -8.10 18.93 -4.14
CA ARG A 307 -9.48 18.91 -3.62
C ARG A 307 -9.59 18.17 -2.29
N GLY A 308 -8.71 17.20 -2.04
CA GLY A 308 -8.62 16.42 -0.80
C GLY A 308 -7.50 16.84 0.16
N ARG A 309 -6.88 18.00 -0.04
CA ARG A 309 -5.63 18.42 0.62
C ARG A 309 -5.59 18.36 2.15
N ASN A 310 -6.73 18.47 2.82
CA ASN A 310 -6.85 18.39 4.29
C ASN A 310 -7.80 17.26 4.72
N TYR A 311 -8.18 16.36 3.80
CA TYR A 311 -9.22 15.35 4.05
C TYR A 311 -8.81 14.40 5.17
N ARG A 312 -7.66 13.73 5.02
CA ARG A 312 -7.19 12.73 5.99
C ARG A 312 -6.81 13.37 7.33
N GLN A 313 -6.31 14.61 7.28
CA GLN A 313 -5.93 15.40 8.46
C GLN A 313 -7.12 15.73 9.37
N MET A 314 -8.35 15.75 8.85
CA MET A 314 -9.53 15.92 9.71
C MET A 314 -9.80 14.69 10.59
N PHE A 315 -9.43 13.50 10.11
CA PHE A 315 -9.60 12.27 10.88
C PHE A 315 -8.50 12.06 11.93
N THR A 316 -7.29 12.59 11.72
CA THR A 316 -6.22 12.55 12.73
C THR A 316 -6.55 13.44 13.94
N LYS A 317 -7.14 14.62 13.71
CA LYS A 317 -7.56 15.56 14.77
C LYS A 317 -8.91 15.22 15.40
N GLY A 318 -9.81 14.58 14.65
CA GLY A 318 -11.17 14.27 15.08
C GLY A 318 -11.32 13.18 16.14
N ARG A 319 -10.24 12.45 16.48
CA ARG A 319 -10.16 11.31 17.45
C ARG A 319 -11.14 10.15 17.23
N THR A 320 -12.20 10.33 16.43
CA THR A 320 -13.21 9.35 16.07
C THR A 320 -13.61 9.56 14.61
N VAL A 321 -13.91 8.46 13.91
CA VAL A 321 -14.40 8.49 12.52
C VAL A 321 -15.68 9.33 12.38
N TYR A 322 -16.52 9.33 13.41
CA TYR A 322 -17.79 10.06 13.48
C TYR A 322 -17.64 11.58 13.45
N LEU A 323 -16.60 12.13 14.07
CA LEU A 323 -16.31 13.57 14.01
C LEU A 323 -15.49 13.92 12.77
N GLY A 324 -14.58 13.03 12.35
CA GLY A 324 -13.77 13.24 11.15
C GLY A 324 -14.61 13.31 9.87
N ALA A 325 -15.62 12.45 9.72
CA ALA A 325 -16.45 12.39 8.52
C ALA A 325 -17.15 13.72 8.16
N PRO A 326 -17.93 14.38 9.04
CA PRO A 326 -18.55 15.66 8.73
C PRO A 326 -17.52 16.77 8.50
N LEU A 327 -16.43 16.81 9.29
CA LEU A 327 -15.35 17.79 9.09
C LEU A 327 -14.64 17.60 7.74
N SER A 328 -14.53 16.36 7.27
CA SER A 328 -13.87 16.04 6.01
C SER A 328 -14.59 16.62 4.79
N LEU A 329 -15.93 16.78 4.85
CA LEU A 329 -16.74 17.36 3.77
C LEU A 329 -16.46 18.85 3.57
N VAL A 330 -16.11 19.56 4.65
CA VAL A 330 -15.75 20.99 4.63
C VAL A 330 -14.24 21.23 4.61
N SER A 331 -13.42 20.17 4.67
CA SER A 331 -11.96 20.25 4.75
C SER A 331 -11.30 21.06 3.64
N ARG A 332 -11.91 21.09 2.44
CA ARG A 332 -11.44 21.90 1.31
C ARG A 332 -11.44 23.39 1.61
N PHE A 333 -12.35 23.89 2.45
CA PHE A 333 -12.46 25.30 2.78
C PHE A 333 -11.51 25.74 3.91
N VAL A 334 -10.89 24.78 4.61
CA VAL A 334 -9.93 25.09 5.67
C VAL A 334 -8.64 25.64 5.04
N PRO A 335 -8.24 26.89 5.38
CA PRO A 335 -7.05 27.51 4.81
C PRO A 335 -5.78 26.86 5.38
N GLY A 336 -4.73 26.84 4.56
CA GLY A 336 -3.42 26.32 4.95
C GLY A 336 -3.34 24.79 5.05
N ARG A 337 -2.20 24.33 5.56
CA ARG A 337 -1.87 22.91 5.74
C ARG A 337 -2.09 22.48 7.19
N ILE A 338 -2.80 21.37 7.38
CA ILE A 338 -2.88 20.71 8.69
C ILE A 338 -1.74 19.69 8.78
N LYS A 339 -0.98 19.73 9.88
CA LYS A 339 0.12 18.79 10.10
C LYS A 339 -0.41 17.38 10.43
N THR A 340 0.33 16.38 9.98
CA THR A 340 0.26 14.97 10.38
C THR A 340 1.49 14.63 11.22
N GLU A 341 1.42 13.54 11.97
CA GLU A 341 2.56 12.93 12.67
C GLU A 341 2.84 11.56 12.03
N PRO A 342 4.07 11.03 12.13
CA PRO A 342 4.37 9.68 11.66
C PRO A 342 3.47 8.60 12.28
N ASP A 343 3.08 7.60 11.49
CA ASP A 343 2.08 6.56 11.86
C ASP A 343 2.44 5.81 13.16
N TYR A 344 3.71 5.49 13.37
CA TYR A 344 4.17 4.78 14.57
C TYR A 344 3.85 5.55 15.87
N ARG A 345 3.79 6.90 15.84
CA ARG A 345 3.44 7.72 17.00
C ARG A 345 1.99 7.55 17.44
N GLY A 346 1.14 7.02 16.56
CA GLY A 346 -0.21 6.60 16.88
C GLY A 346 -0.24 5.54 17.99
N MET A 347 0.75 4.64 18.04
CA MET A 347 0.82 3.53 18.98
C MET A 347 0.77 3.99 20.44
N LYS A 348 -0.06 3.33 21.25
CA LYS A 348 -0.21 3.52 22.70
C LYS A 348 -0.34 2.18 23.40
N ARG A 349 -0.16 2.17 24.73
CA ARG A 349 -0.48 1.04 25.60
C ARG A 349 -2.00 0.90 25.77
N VAL A 350 -2.70 0.59 24.69
CA VAL A 350 -4.15 0.37 24.65
C VAL A 350 -4.40 -0.93 23.88
N HIS A 351 -5.23 -1.81 24.44
CA HIS A 351 -5.59 -3.07 23.81
C HIS A 351 -7.05 -3.05 23.36
N LEU A 352 -7.29 -3.44 22.11
CA LEU A 352 -8.61 -3.64 21.52
C LEU A 352 -9.30 -4.87 22.14
N LYS A 353 -8.51 -5.88 22.56
CA LYS A 353 -8.98 -7.14 23.16
C LYS A 353 -10.06 -7.81 22.32
N ARG A 354 -9.87 -7.81 21.00
CA ARG A 354 -10.82 -8.41 20.07
C ARG A 354 -10.77 -9.93 20.19
N ASP A 355 -11.95 -10.55 20.20
CA ASP A 355 -12.09 -12.00 20.11
C ASP A 355 -12.06 -12.41 18.63
N TYR A 356 -10.89 -12.84 18.15
CA TYR A 356 -10.71 -13.28 16.78
C TYR A 356 -11.07 -14.78 16.68
N ARG A 357 -12.31 -15.08 16.27
CA ARG A 357 -12.80 -16.45 16.09
C ARG A 357 -13.33 -16.68 14.68
N GLY A 358 -12.99 -17.84 14.14
CA GLY A 358 -13.43 -18.29 12.81
C GLY A 358 -12.73 -17.56 11.66
N GLY A 359 -13.04 -17.97 10.43
CA GLY A 359 -12.36 -17.47 9.24
C GLY A 359 -10.97 -18.07 9.04
N TYR A 360 -10.20 -17.49 8.12
CA TYR A 360 -8.84 -17.92 7.81
C TYR A 360 -7.85 -17.37 8.85
N ASP A 361 -7.00 -18.25 9.37
CA ASP A 361 -5.84 -17.82 10.13
C ASP A 361 -4.76 -17.23 9.19
N ARG A 362 -3.77 -16.56 9.75
CA ARG A 362 -2.72 -15.89 8.97
C ARG A 362 -1.88 -16.85 8.13
N LEU A 363 -1.62 -18.07 8.58
CA LEU A 363 -0.83 -19.04 7.80
C LEU A 363 -1.61 -19.57 6.61
N SER A 364 -2.91 -19.82 6.80
CA SER A 364 -3.83 -20.14 5.69
C SER A 364 -3.83 -19.03 4.63
N ASP A 365 -3.88 -17.76 5.06
CA ASP A 365 -3.78 -16.59 4.16
C ASP A 365 -2.39 -16.47 3.50
N VAL A 366 -1.31 -16.71 4.24
CA VAL A 366 0.06 -16.75 3.68
C VAL A 366 0.16 -17.81 2.58
N ALA A 367 -0.41 -19.00 2.80
CA ALA A 367 -0.39 -20.08 1.80
C ALA A 367 -1.08 -19.66 0.49
N VAL A 368 -2.26 -19.03 0.55
CA VAL A 368 -2.99 -18.57 -0.66
C VAL A 368 -2.47 -17.25 -1.23
N SER A 369 -1.55 -16.56 -0.54
CA SER A 369 -0.75 -15.47 -1.14
C SER A 369 0.30 -15.98 -2.13
N GLY A 370 0.69 -17.26 -1.98
CA GLY A 370 1.76 -17.91 -2.74
C GLY A 370 3.14 -17.31 -2.49
N THR A 371 3.30 -16.53 -1.41
CA THR A 371 4.59 -15.92 -1.07
C THR A 371 5.65 -16.97 -0.78
N ILE A 372 6.87 -16.74 -1.27
CA ILE A 372 8.00 -17.63 -1.05
C ILE A 372 9.30 -16.84 -1.11
N HIS A 373 10.26 -17.25 -0.28
CA HIS A 373 11.62 -16.75 -0.24
C HIS A 373 12.56 -17.94 -0.16
N ARG A 374 13.84 -17.76 -0.48
CA ARG A 374 14.82 -18.82 -0.28
C ARG A 374 15.18 -18.83 1.20
N GLU A 375 14.92 -19.92 1.91
CA GLU A 375 15.12 -19.97 3.37
C GLU A 375 16.58 -19.73 3.79
N GLU A 376 17.51 -20.08 2.91
CA GLU A 376 18.96 -19.91 3.10
C GLU A 376 19.48 -18.52 2.65
N GLU A 377 18.62 -17.60 2.21
CA GLU A 377 19.05 -16.23 1.90
C GLU A 377 19.21 -15.39 3.18
N PRO A 378 20.03 -14.31 3.15
CA PRO A 378 20.07 -13.37 4.26
C PRO A 378 18.66 -12.84 4.55
N SER A 379 18.26 -12.82 5.82
CA SER A 379 16.96 -12.27 6.19
C SER A 379 16.89 -10.81 5.72
N HIS A 380 15.91 -10.54 4.86
CA HIS A 380 15.62 -9.20 4.39
C HIS A 380 14.95 -8.33 5.49
N ILE A 381 14.76 -8.89 6.68
CA ILE A 381 14.31 -8.19 7.89
C ILE A 381 15.39 -8.30 8.96
N SER A 382 15.81 -7.15 9.48
CA SER A 382 16.75 -7.08 10.61
C SER A 382 16.23 -6.12 11.68
N ILE A 383 16.68 -6.32 12.92
CA ILE A 383 16.36 -5.48 14.07
C ILE A 383 17.60 -4.65 14.41
N SER A 384 17.54 -3.33 14.22
CA SER A 384 18.68 -2.44 14.42
C SER A 384 19.00 -2.17 15.90
N ASP A 385 18.02 -2.36 16.78
CA ASP A 385 18.14 -2.21 18.23
C ASP A 385 17.34 -3.33 18.94
N PRO A 386 18.02 -4.44 19.30
CA PRO A 386 17.40 -5.57 19.99
C PRO A 386 16.80 -5.20 21.36
N ASP A 387 17.44 -4.31 22.11
CA ASP A 387 16.97 -3.91 23.45
C ASP A 387 15.67 -3.11 23.35
N GLY A 388 15.58 -2.20 22.38
CA GLY A 388 14.33 -1.49 22.05
C GLY A 388 13.23 -2.42 21.52
N CYS A 389 13.59 -3.48 20.80
CA CYS A 389 12.62 -4.52 20.40
C CYS A 389 12.08 -5.30 21.61
N ALA A 390 12.96 -5.69 22.54
CA ALA A 390 12.60 -6.41 23.75
C ALA A 390 11.77 -5.54 24.72
N SER A 391 12.03 -4.22 24.79
CA SER A 391 11.29 -3.31 25.67
C SER A 391 9.80 -3.18 25.30
N CYS A 392 9.43 -3.48 24.05
CA CYS A 392 8.05 -3.40 23.55
C CYS A 392 7.04 -4.09 24.49
N PHE A 393 7.35 -5.28 24.99
CA PHE A 393 6.44 -6.00 25.88
C PHE A 393 6.17 -5.24 27.16
N ARG A 394 7.21 -4.67 27.78
CA ARG A 394 7.08 -3.88 29.00
C ARG A 394 6.26 -2.61 28.78
N GLU A 395 6.47 -1.95 27.64
CA GLU A 395 5.83 -0.68 27.31
C GLU A 395 4.38 -0.82 26.85
N TYR A 396 4.09 -1.82 26.03
CA TYR A 396 2.79 -1.99 25.38
C TYR A 396 1.98 -3.17 25.92
N GLY A 397 2.56 -4.02 26.78
CA GLY A 397 1.95 -5.25 27.30
C GLY A 397 1.88 -6.41 26.30
N VAL A 398 2.33 -6.17 25.06
CA VAL A 398 2.43 -7.12 23.94
C VAL A 398 3.58 -6.65 23.04
N HIS A 399 4.03 -7.48 22.10
CA HIS A 399 4.89 -7.03 21.00
C HIS A 399 4.01 -6.65 19.80
N PRO A 400 3.81 -5.35 19.48
CA PRO A 400 2.83 -4.96 18.47
C PRO A 400 3.11 -5.52 17.06
N CYS A 401 4.37 -5.79 16.73
CA CYS A 401 4.75 -6.40 15.46
C CYS A 401 4.19 -7.79 15.23
N ALA A 402 3.93 -8.55 16.29
CA ALA A 402 3.25 -9.84 16.21
C ALA A 402 1.77 -9.71 15.83
N TYR A 403 1.18 -8.51 15.94
CA TYR A 403 -0.23 -8.24 15.64
C TYR A 403 -0.41 -7.49 14.33
N PHE A 404 0.28 -6.36 14.14
CA PHE A 404 0.09 -5.53 12.95
C PHE A 404 0.61 -6.20 11.67
N CYS A 405 1.47 -7.21 11.78
CA CYS A 405 1.98 -7.94 10.63
C CYS A 405 0.86 -8.82 10.03
N PRO A 406 0.49 -8.59 8.77
CA PRO A 406 -0.61 -9.30 8.13
C PRO A 406 -0.24 -10.72 7.66
N ALA A 407 1.00 -11.16 7.89
CA ALA A 407 1.56 -12.39 7.33
C ALA A 407 2.40 -13.20 8.32
N ASP A 408 2.24 -12.96 9.62
CA ASP A 408 2.84 -13.81 10.67
C ASP A 408 4.36 -14.00 10.57
N VAL A 409 5.05 -12.93 10.19
CA VAL A 409 6.52 -12.88 10.09
C VAL A 409 7.18 -12.78 11.47
N TYR A 410 6.53 -12.09 12.42
CA TYR A 410 7.05 -11.86 13.77
C TYR A 410 6.26 -12.71 14.76
N ARG A 411 6.94 -13.62 15.44
CA ARG A 411 6.41 -14.39 16.57
C ARG A 411 7.31 -14.24 17.78
N PHE A 412 6.75 -14.47 18.96
CA PHE A 412 7.52 -14.45 20.20
C PHE A 412 7.27 -15.74 20.96
N GLU A 413 8.34 -16.47 21.23
CA GLU A 413 8.33 -17.73 21.97
C GLU A 413 9.22 -17.54 23.19
N ASP A 414 8.67 -17.77 24.39
CA ASP A 414 9.36 -17.52 25.68
C ASP A 414 10.00 -16.12 25.83
N GLY A 415 9.45 -15.12 25.12
CA GLY A 415 9.94 -13.73 25.12
C GLY A 415 10.98 -13.42 24.04
N GLU A 416 11.46 -14.43 23.31
CA GLU A 416 12.42 -14.30 22.22
C GLU A 416 11.72 -14.13 20.87
N LEU A 417 12.27 -13.25 20.02
CA LEU A 417 11.74 -13.01 18.67
C LEU A 417 12.11 -14.16 17.74
N VAL A 418 11.08 -14.84 17.21
CA VAL A 418 11.20 -15.81 16.11
C VAL A 418 10.73 -15.15 14.81
N LEU A 419 11.65 -15.00 13.86
CA LEU A 419 11.39 -14.39 12.55
C LEU A 419 11.15 -15.47 11.48
N ASN A 420 10.04 -15.31 10.74
CA ASN A 420 9.69 -16.12 9.57
C ASN A 420 9.67 -15.23 8.32
N PRO A 421 10.83 -14.77 7.82
CA PRO A 421 10.89 -13.86 6.68
C PRO A 421 10.27 -14.47 5.40
N SER A 422 10.26 -15.79 5.28
CA SER A 422 9.63 -16.50 4.15
C SER A 422 8.14 -16.21 3.99
N ASN A 423 7.43 -15.85 5.07
CA ASN A 423 6.02 -15.50 5.03
C ASN A 423 5.76 -14.07 4.55
N CYS A 424 6.80 -13.24 4.40
CA CYS A 424 6.64 -11.82 4.12
C CYS A 424 5.88 -11.56 2.81
N VAL A 425 4.84 -10.72 2.85
CA VAL A 425 4.06 -10.33 1.65
C VAL A 425 4.45 -8.95 1.10
N HIS A 426 5.60 -8.43 1.54
CA HIS A 426 6.19 -7.16 1.10
C HIS A 426 5.27 -5.94 1.30
N CYS A 427 4.38 -6.00 2.29
CA CYS A 427 3.41 -4.94 2.57
C CYS A 427 4.06 -3.64 3.08
N GLN A 428 5.30 -3.68 3.60
CA GLN A 428 6.04 -2.55 4.21
C GLN A 428 5.48 -2.02 5.55
N THR A 429 4.38 -2.55 6.09
CA THR A 429 3.76 -2.06 7.33
C THR A 429 4.71 -2.00 8.52
N CYS A 430 5.59 -2.99 8.66
CA CYS A 430 6.45 -3.13 9.83
C CYS A 430 7.44 -1.97 10.00
N ARG A 431 7.96 -1.41 8.90
CA ARG A 431 8.86 -0.24 8.91
C ARG A 431 8.17 0.99 9.48
N HIS A 432 6.88 1.20 9.13
CA HIS A 432 6.15 2.42 9.50
C HIS A 432 5.33 2.29 10.78
N LYS A 433 4.99 1.07 11.21
CA LYS A 433 4.15 0.84 12.39
C LYS A 433 4.91 0.40 13.63
N CYS A 434 6.18 -0.01 13.52
CA CYS A 434 7.02 -0.32 14.66
C CYS A 434 7.18 0.91 15.57
N PRO A 435 6.74 0.87 16.84
CA PRO A 435 6.78 2.04 17.72
C PRO A 435 8.19 2.56 18.01
N HIS A 436 9.20 1.68 18.03
CA HIS A 436 10.61 2.05 18.24
C HIS A 436 11.38 2.29 16.94
N GLN A 437 10.75 2.07 15.78
CA GLN A 437 11.40 2.24 14.46
C GLN A 437 12.70 1.39 14.31
N VAL A 438 12.72 0.19 14.92
CA VAL A 438 13.89 -0.71 14.92
C VAL A 438 13.85 -1.79 13.84
N ILE A 439 12.71 -1.96 13.17
CA ILE A 439 12.55 -2.96 12.11
C ILE A 439 13.06 -2.37 10.80
N GLN A 440 14.12 -2.95 10.27
CA GLN A 440 14.64 -2.66 8.94
C GLN A 440 14.15 -3.74 7.99
N TRP A 441 13.38 -3.36 6.96
CA TRP A 441 13.05 -4.25 5.84
C TRP A 441 13.82 -3.77 4.62
N ARG A 442 14.64 -4.65 4.05
CA ARG A 442 15.37 -4.43 2.81
C ARG A 442 14.74 -5.30 1.72
N VAL A 443 15.01 -4.96 0.46
CA VAL A 443 14.51 -5.78 -0.65
C VAL A 443 15.23 -7.14 -0.62
N PRO A 444 14.51 -8.28 -0.61
CA PRO A 444 15.13 -9.61 -0.65
C PRO A 444 15.75 -9.91 -2.03
N GLU A 445 16.33 -11.11 -2.18
CA GLU A 445 16.79 -11.59 -3.48
C GLU A 445 15.65 -11.52 -4.53
N GLY A 446 15.98 -11.01 -5.72
CA GLY A 446 15.00 -10.80 -6.78
C GLY A 446 14.26 -12.09 -7.16
N GLY A 447 12.93 -12.03 -7.16
CA GLY A 447 12.05 -13.18 -7.43
C GLY A 447 11.41 -13.79 -6.18
N GLY A 448 11.87 -13.43 -4.98
CA GLY A 448 11.18 -13.70 -3.72
C GLY A 448 9.95 -12.81 -3.51
N GLY A 449 9.06 -13.22 -2.62
CA GLY A 449 7.85 -12.49 -2.25
C GLY A 449 6.54 -13.08 -2.78
N PRO A 450 5.45 -12.29 -2.70
CA PRO A 450 4.10 -12.75 -3.03
C PRO A 450 3.94 -13.15 -4.50
N LYS A 451 3.14 -14.20 -4.75
CA LYS A 451 2.79 -14.68 -6.11
C LYS A 451 1.34 -14.39 -6.45
N TYR A 452 0.97 -13.11 -6.36
CA TYR A 452 -0.38 -12.63 -6.62
C TYR A 452 -0.80 -12.88 -8.08
N LYS A 453 -1.79 -13.75 -8.28
CA LYS A 453 -2.32 -14.08 -9.63
C LYS A 453 -3.54 -13.25 -10.01
N VAL A 454 -4.43 -12.97 -9.06
CA VAL A 454 -5.78 -12.41 -9.31
C VAL A 454 -6.13 -11.23 -8.41
N LEU A 455 -5.16 -10.68 -7.66
CA LEU A 455 -5.42 -9.58 -6.71
C LEU A 455 -5.57 -8.22 -7.39
#